data_AF-A0A928HL74-F1
#
_entry.id   AF-A0A928HL74-F1
#
_cell.length_a   1.000
_cell.length_b   1.000
_cell.length_c   1.000
_cell.angle_alpha   90.00
_cell.angle_beta   90.00
_cell.angle_gamma   90.00
#
_symmetry.space_group_name_H-M   'P 1'
#
loop_
_entity.id
_entity.type
_entity.pdbx_description
1 polymer ?
#
loop_
_entity_poly.entity_id
_entity_poly.type
_entity_poly.pdbx_seq_one_letter_code
_entity_poly.pdbx_strand_id
1 'polypeptide(L)'
;MTVFFDGDFRCREHEDSIEIERYVGKDPCVTFPAEIHGKPVTWIRYLACDWLERVTFSEGLEHIGSYAFNDCLGLRCLRFPLSLRHLEERAFNGCKGLKWVTIPASDVEFDANVFLRCDPDLTLYGIPGSSTERYAAANGHKFRDIQTFDEPEPAPVLKAGARKIWTAEGIEYAFRWCPPGTFMMGSPFSEPDRDDDETQHSVTLTRGFWMLETEVTQAMWQSVMGTSIRQQRDKVDTSWPLRGEGSDYPMYFVSWEECRSFCEKLSEKLGLTVSLPTEAQWEYACRAGTTGAYAGDLGEMGWYWDNSGGGTHPVGQKKPNAWGLYDMHGNVEEWCQDWYDYDYYTESPTSDPTGPSSGSCRVYRGGGWRNDAQYCRSARRSGVTPDSRYDGLGFRPVLASPAPGK
;
A
#
# COMPACT_ATOMS: atom_id res chain seq x y z
N MET A 1 22.99 -27.37 -22.11
CA MET A 1 22.52 -26.28 -21.24
C MET A 1 21.01 -26.20 -21.38
N THR A 2 20.30 -26.29 -20.26
CA THR A 2 18.84 -26.37 -20.22
C THR A 2 18.30 -25.11 -19.57
N VAL A 3 17.34 -24.45 -20.20
CA VAL A 3 16.59 -23.33 -19.60
C VAL A 3 15.27 -23.88 -19.08
N PHE A 4 14.91 -23.52 -17.86
CA PHE A 4 13.71 -24.00 -17.18
C PHE A 4 13.13 -22.93 -16.25
N PHE A 5 11.96 -23.19 -15.70
CA PHE A 5 11.36 -22.36 -14.65
C PHE A 5 11.35 -23.12 -13.33
N ASP A 6 11.71 -22.44 -12.26
CA ASP A 6 11.56 -22.90 -10.88
C ASP A 6 10.80 -21.81 -10.10
N GLY A 7 9.50 -22.04 -9.87
CA GLY A 7 8.60 -21.02 -9.34
C GLY A 7 8.62 -19.73 -10.18
N ASP A 8 8.99 -18.63 -9.53
CA ASP A 8 9.07 -17.29 -10.13
C ASP A 8 10.41 -17.00 -10.83
N PHE A 9 11.31 -17.98 -10.95
CA PHE A 9 12.63 -17.81 -11.54
C PHE A 9 12.74 -18.52 -12.88
N ARG A 10 13.21 -17.79 -13.89
CA ARG A 10 13.69 -18.38 -15.15
C ARG A 10 15.18 -18.66 -14.99
N CYS A 11 15.55 -19.92 -15.05
CA CYS A 11 16.88 -20.41 -14.72
C CYS A 11 17.55 -21.05 -15.93
N ARG A 12 18.88 -20.96 -15.97
CA ARG A 12 19.74 -21.72 -16.86
C ARG A 12 20.62 -22.64 -16.03
N GLU A 13 20.57 -23.92 -16.35
CA GLU A 13 21.41 -24.94 -15.73
C GLU A 13 22.75 -25.07 -16.46
N HIS A 14 23.82 -24.93 -15.68
CA HIS A 14 25.19 -25.28 -16.03
C HIS A 14 25.56 -26.62 -15.41
N GLU A 15 26.77 -27.13 -15.72
CA GLU A 15 27.22 -28.44 -15.22
C GLU A 15 27.16 -28.51 -13.69
N ASP A 16 27.68 -27.48 -13.00
CA ASP A 16 27.81 -27.44 -11.54
C ASP A 16 27.08 -26.26 -10.86
N SER A 17 26.34 -25.44 -11.62
CA SER A 17 25.70 -24.25 -11.08
C SER A 17 24.41 -23.87 -11.81
N ILE A 18 23.68 -22.93 -11.20
CA ILE A 18 22.48 -22.31 -11.74
C ILE A 18 22.73 -20.82 -11.94
N GLU A 19 22.33 -20.34 -13.11
CA GLU A 19 22.25 -18.93 -13.47
C GLU A 19 20.76 -18.53 -13.48
N ILE A 20 20.38 -17.53 -12.68
CA ILE A 20 19.04 -16.94 -12.76
C ILE A 20 19.06 -15.88 -13.85
N GLU A 21 18.35 -16.15 -14.94
CA GLU A 21 18.26 -15.24 -16.06
C GLU A 21 17.25 -14.12 -15.80
N ARG A 22 16.16 -14.41 -15.09
CA ARG A 22 15.07 -13.45 -14.84
C ARG A 22 14.20 -13.86 -13.65
N TYR A 23 13.72 -12.88 -12.89
CA TYR A 23 12.61 -13.03 -11.96
C TYR A 23 11.31 -12.60 -12.67
N VAL A 24 10.30 -13.47 -12.66
CA VAL A 24 8.99 -13.25 -13.30
C VAL A 24 7.83 -13.15 -12.30
N GLY A 25 8.15 -13.20 -11.00
CA GLY A 25 7.17 -13.04 -9.93
C GLY A 25 6.63 -11.62 -9.84
N LYS A 26 5.60 -11.46 -9.00
CA LYS A 26 4.91 -10.18 -8.76
C LYS A 26 5.23 -9.57 -7.40
N ASP A 27 5.93 -10.30 -6.52
CA ASP A 27 6.31 -9.80 -5.20
C ASP A 27 7.49 -8.81 -5.33
N PRO A 28 7.37 -7.57 -4.83
CA PRO A 28 8.46 -6.58 -4.85
C PRO A 28 9.59 -6.90 -3.86
N CYS A 29 9.40 -7.92 -3.01
CA CYS A 29 10.39 -8.44 -2.08
C CYS A 29 10.82 -9.86 -2.50
N VAL A 30 11.96 -9.98 -3.17
CA VAL A 30 12.45 -11.28 -3.66
C VAL A 30 13.62 -11.80 -2.83
N THR A 31 13.59 -13.10 -2.51
CA THR A 31 14.74 -13.83 -1.97
C THR A 31 15.27 -14.75 -3.05
N PHE A 32 16.51 -14.53 -3.51
CA PHE A 32 17.17 -15.41 -4.46
C PHE A 32 17.67 -16.65 -3.72
N PRO A 33 17.24 -17.86 -4.14
CA PRO A 33 17.59 -19.09 -3.42
C PRO A 33 19.08 -19.37 -3.51
N ALA A 34 19.64 -20.01 -2.47
CA ALA A 34 21.03 -20.47 -2.48
C ALA A 34 21.27 -21.61 -3.49
N GLU A 35 20.26 -22.46 -3.68
CA GLU A 35 20.32 -23.64 -4.54
C GLU A 35 19.00 -23.85 -5.26
N ILE A 36 19.06 -24.36 -6.50
CA ILE A 36 17.91 -24.84 -7.27
C ILE A 36 18.26 -26.23 -7.79
N HIS A 37 17.37 -27.20 -7.56
CA HIS A 37 17.57 -28.61 -7.92
C HIS A 37 18.90 -29.21 -7.40
N GLY A 38 19.34 -28.78 -6.21
CA GLY A 38 20.57 -29.25 -5.57
C GLY A 38 21.86 -28.69 -6.19
N LYS A 39 21.75 -27.66 -7.04
CA LYS A 39 22.90 -26.93 -7.61
C LYS A 39 22.92 -25.50 -7.09
N PRO A 40 24.10 -24.94 -6.75
CA PRO A 40 24.22 -23.58 -6.24
C PRO A 40 23.82 -22.55 -7.29
N VAL A 41 23.12 -21.49 -6.85
CA VAL A 41 22.85 -20.32 -7.66
C VAL A 41 24.03 -19.37 -7.56
N THR A 42 24.85 -19.29 -8.61
CA THR A 42 26.08 -18.50 -8.60
C THR A 42 25.98 -17.19 -9.40
N TRP A 43 24.96 -17.04 -10.24
CA TRP A 43 24.82 -15.89 -11.15
C TRP A 43 23.38 -15.37 -11.25
N ILE A 44 23.22 -14.05 -11.34
CA ILE A 44 21.96 -13.38 -11.72
C ILE A 44 22.24 -12.50 -12.96
N ARG A 45 21.69 -12.82 -14.14
CA ARG A 45 22.30 -12.39 -15.42
C ARG A 45 21.77 -11.15 -16.16
N TYR A 46 20.48 -10.81 -16.27
CA TYR A 46 20.06 -9.53 -16.93
C TYR A 46 18.57 -9.19 -16.71
N LEU A 47 18.24 -7.91 -16.46
CA LEU A 47 16.89 -7.37 -16.19
C LEU A 47 16.06 -8.27 -15.27
N ALA A 48 16.52 -8.45 -14.04
CA ALA A 48 15.71 -9.14 -13.04
C ALA A 48 14.41 -8.39 -12.83
N CYS A 49 14.45 -7.06 -12.59
CA CYS A 49 13.32 -6.13 -12.43
C CYS A 49 13.81 -4.67 -12.32
N ASP A 50 12.96 -3.67 -12.60
CA ASP A 50 13.17 -2.23 -12.32
C ASP A 50 12.24 -1.67 -11.22
N TRP A 51 11.44 -2.56 -10.62
CA TRP A 51 10.39 -2.21 -9.66
C TRP A 51 10.54 -2.87 -8.28
N LEU A 52 11.59 -3.67 -8.06
CA LEU A 52 11.80 -4.34 -6.77
C LEU A 52 12.05 -3.32 -5.64
N GLU A 53 11.44 -3.57 -4.49
CA GLU A 53 11.64 -2.78 -3.27
C GLU A 53 12.68 -3.42 -2.35
N ARG A 54 12.81 -4.75 -2.39
CA ARG A 54 13.75 -5.50 -1.56
C ARG A 54 14.28 -6.72 -2.29
N VAL A 55 15.59 -6.92 -2.19
CA VAL A 55 16.24 -8.16 -2.63
C VAL A 55 17.03 -8.76 -1.48
N THR A 56 16.99 -10.08 -1.38
CA THR A 56 17.83 -10.86 -0.47
C THR A 56 18.66 -11.82 -1.30
N PHE A 57 19.99 -11.69 -1.18
CA PHE A 57 20.95 -12.57 -1.82
C PHE A 57 21.39 -13.65 -0.83
N SER A 58 21.54 -14.88 -1.31
CA SER A 58 22.02 -16.01 -0.51
C SER A 58 23.53 -16.20 -0.68
N GLU A 59 24.18 -16.78 0.34
CA GLU A 59 25.56 -17.26 0.20
C GLU A 59 25.66 -18.27 -0.95
N GLY A 60 26.78 -18.24 -1.68
CA GLY A 60 27.00 -18.98 -2.91
C GLY A 60 26.80 -18.14 -4.19
N LEU A 61 26.12 -16.99 -4.09
CA LEU A 61 26.03 -16.04 -5.20
C LEU A 61 27.39 -15.35 -5.41
N GLU A 62 27.93 -15.44 -6.63
CA GLU A 62 29.26 -14.94 -6.98
C GLU A 62 29.19 -13.75 -7.95
N HIS A 63 28.20 -13.72 -8.85
CA HIS A 63 28.14 -12.75 -9.93
C HIS A 63 26.78 -12.05 -10.05
N ILE A 64 26.80 -10.72 -10.16
CA ILE A 64 25.66 -9.93 -10.64
C ILE A 64 25.98 -9.40 -12.02
N GLY A 65 25.17 -9.84 -12.98
CA GLY A 65 25.30 -9.52 -14.39
C GLY A 65 25.00 -8.06 -14.72
N SER A 66 25.46 -7.65 -15.90
CA SER A 66 25.29 -6.30 -16.41
C SER A 66 23.81 -5.88 -16.38
N TYR A 67 23.50 -4.65 -15.95
CA TYR A 67 22.13 -4.10 -15.86
C TYR A 67 21.10 -4.94 -15.06
N ALA A 68 21.50 -5.89 -14.22
CA ALA A 68 20.57 -6.81 -13.54
C ALA A 68 19.46 -6.10 -12.74
N PHE A 69 19.77 -4.97 -12.10
CA PHE A 69 18.85 -4.14 -11.31
C PHE A 69 18.91 -2.67 -11.76
N ASN A 70 19.15 -2.42 -13.05
CA ASN A 70 19.19 -1.06 -13.59
C ASN A 70 17.84 -0.34 -13.38
N ASP A 71 17.89 0.90 -12.91
CA ASP A 71 16.76 1.77 -12.59
C ASP A 71 15.75 1.17 -11.58
N CYS A 72 16.19 0.26 -10.69
CA CYS A 72 15.40 -0.20 -9.55
C CYS A 72 15.13 0.93 -8.53
N LEU A 73 14.09 1.73 -8.76
CA LEU A 73 13.78 2.91 -7.92
C LEU A 73 13.23 2.55 -6.54
N GLY A 74 12.73 1.32 -6.37
CA GLY A 74 12.18 0.80 -5.11
C GLY A 74 13.25 0.40 -4.10
N LEU A 75 14.44 -0.02 -4.55
CA LEU A 75 15.50 -0.51 -3.67
C LEU A 75 15.98 0.59 -2.72
N ARG A 76 16.19 0.21 -1.45
CA ARG A 76 16.65 1.11 -0.38
C ARG A 76 18.02 0.73 0.18
N CYS A 77 18.32 -0.56 0.23
CA CYS A 77 19.61 -1.07 0.63
C CYS A 77 19.90 -2.42 -0.05
N LEU A 78 21.18 -2.80 -0.06
CA LEU A 78 21.64 -4.08 -0.57
C LEU A 78 22.61 -4.72 0.41
N ARG A 79 22.50 -6.04 0.55
CA ARG A 79 23.39 -6.87 1.37
C ARG A 79 23.98 -7.96 0.51
N PHE A 80 25.25 -7.86 0.19
CA PHE A 80 25.93 -8.88 -0.58
C PHE A 80 26.51 -9.97 0.31
N PRO A 81 26.50 -11.24 -0.15
CA PRO A 81 27.14 -12.34 0.57
C PRO A 81 28.67 -12.25 0.50
N LEU A 82 29.35 -13.00 1.35
CA LEU A 82 30.82 -13.10 1.33
C LEU A 82 31.34 -13.81 0.06
N SER A 83 30.50 -14.63 -0.56
CA SER A 83 30.78 -15.29 -1.83
C SER A 83 30.86 -14.36 -3.04
N LEU A 84 30.41 -13.10 -2.96
CA LEU A 84 30.41 -12.19 -4.10
C LEU A 84 31.83 -12.02 -4.69
N ARG A 85 31.94 -12.07 -6.02
CA ARG A 85 33.18 -11.92 -6.79
C ARG A 85 33.12 -10.81 -7.83
N HIS A 86 31.97 -10.57 -8.47
CA HIS A 86 31.89 -9.60 -9.57
C HIS A 86 30.55 -8.87 -9.61
N LEU A 87 30.61 -7.55 -9.75
CA LEU A 87 29.49 -6.69 -10.12
C LEU A 87 29.78 -6.09 -11.50
N GLU A 88 29.02 -6.52 -12.51
CA GLU A 88 29.22 -6.13 -13.90
C GLU A 88 28.62 -4.74 -14.25
N GLU A 89 28.86 -4.31 -15.48
CA GLU A 89 28.52 -2.96 -15.97
C GLU A 89 27.07 -2.57 -15.63
N ARG A 90 26.93 -1.42 -14.94
CA ARG A 90 25.62 -0.81 -14.63
C ARG A 90 24.64 -1.72 -13.88
N ALA A 91 25.10 -2.76 -13.18
CA ALA A 91 24.24 -3.69 -12.45
C ALA A 91 23.19 -3.01 -11.54
N PHE A 92 23.51 -1.85 -10.95
CA PHE A 92 22.62 -1.04 -10.10
C PHE A 92 22.57 0.43 -10.54
N ASN A 93 22.79 0.71 -11.82
CA ASN A 93 22.75 2.09 -12.33
C ASN A 93 21.35 2.68 -12.13
N GLY A 94 21.26 3.95 -11.70
CA GLY A 94 19.97 4.64 -11.60
C GLY A 94 19.09 4.24 -10.40
N CYS A 95 19.56 3.38 -9.49
CA CYS A 95 18.85 3.03 -8.26
C CYS A 95 18.80 4.20 -7.25
N LYS A 96 18.01 5.24 -7.55
CA LYS A 96 17.96 6.51 -6.80
C LYS A 96 17.47 6.37 -5.36
N GLY A 97 16.78 5.28 -5.03
CA GLY A 97 16.33 5.01 -3.68
C GLY A 97 17.39 4.42 -2.76
N LEU A 98 18.51 3.93 -3.32
CA LEU A 98 19.51 3.15 -2.62
C LEU A 98 20.34 4.06 -1.69
N LYS A 99 20.24 3.84 -0.38
CA LYS A 99 20.91 4.65 0.65
C LYS A 99 22.23 4.06 1.09
N TRP A 100 22.33 2.73 1.14
CA TRP A 100 23.54 2.04 1.57
C TRP A 100 23.64 0.64 0.98
N VAL A 101 24.87 0.14 0.87
CA VAL A 101 25.20 -1.20 0.38
C VAL A 101 26.27 -1.81 1.28
N THR A 102 26.11 -3.06 1.70
CA THR A 102 27.17 -3.82 2.38
C THR A 102 27.81 -4.83 1.44
N ILE A 103 29.14 -4.78 1.33
CA ILE A 103 29.96 -5.70 0.54
C ILE A 103 31.04 -6.27 1.47
N PRO A 104 30.79 -7.43 2.10
CA PRO A 104 31.71 -8.01 3.08
C PRO A 104 32.94 -8.66 2.44
N ALA A 105 32.89 -8.99 1.15
CA ALA A 105 34.04 -9.52 0.41
C ALA A 105 35.11 -8.43 0.19
N SER A 106 36.37 -8.76 0.45
CA SER A 106 37.50 -7.82 0.32
C SER A 106 37.97 -7.63 -1.12
N ASP A 107 37.73 -8.61 -1.98
CA ASP A 107 38.19 -8.65 -3.37
C ASP A 107 37.03 -8.99 -4.31
N VAL A 108 36.34 -7.92 -4.72
CA VAL A 108 35.24 -7.93 -5.68
C VAL A 108 35.66 -7.12 -6.90
N GLU A 109 35.49 -7.68 -8.09
CA GLU A 109 35.65 -6.96 -9.34
C GLU A 109 34.43 -6.05 -9.57
N PHE A 110 34.69 -4.79 -9.94
CA PHE A 110 33.65 -3.83 -10.27
C PHE A 110 33.88 -3.30 -11.68
N ASP A 111 32.90 -3.50 -12.54
CA ASP A 111 32.92 -2.92 -13.87
C ASP A 111 32.53 -1.43 -13.85
N ALA A 112 32.52 -0.81 -15.03
CA ALA A 112 32.14 0.58 -15.16
C ALA A 112 30.71 0.82 -14.66
N ASN A 113 30.52 1.91 -13.92
CA ASN A 113 29.20 2.49 -13.63
C ASN A 113 28.22 1.63 -12.80
N VAL A 114 28.68 0.62 -12.04
CA VAL A 114 27.83 -0.24 -11.19
C VAL A 114 26.77 0.54 -10.41
N PHE A 115 27.16 1.60 -9.68
CA PHE A 115 26.24 2.45 -8.88
C PHE A 115 26.09 3.88 -9.44
N LEU A 116 26.41 4.10 -10.72
CA LEU A 116 26.26 5.41 -11.35
C LEU A 116 24.79 5.88 -11.27
N ARG A 117 24.54 7.17 -11.06
CA ARG A 117 23.18 7.78 -10.93
C ARG A 117 22.32 7.23 -9.77
N CYS A 118 22.92 6.54 -8.79
CA CYS A 118 22.27 6.27 -7.50
C CYS A 118 22.13 7.57 -6.67
N ASP A 119 21.58 7.43 -5.46
CA ASP A 119 21.51 8.51 -4.48
C ASP A 119 22.91 9.15 -4.26
N PRO A 120 23.05 10.49 -4.36
CA PRO A 120 24.31 11.17 -4.07
C PRO A 120 24.87 10.91 -2.65
N ASP A 121 24.01 10.57 -1.69
CA ASP A 121 24.37 10.24 -0.32
C ASP A 121 24.61 8.73 -0.10
N LEU A 122 24.57 7.91 -1.15
CA LEU A 122 24.86 6.48 -1.10
C LEU A 122 26.19 6.20 -0.37
N THR A 123 26.11 5.36 0.66
CA THR A 123 27.28 4.88 1.40
C THR A 123 27.56 3.40 1.12
N LEU A 124 28.76 3.11 0.63
CA LEU A 124 29.26 1.75 0.47
C LEU A 124 30.00 1.34 1.74
N TYR A 125 29.56 0.24 2.34
CA TYR A 125 30.17 -0.36 3.50
C TYR A 125 30.97 -1.59 3.07
N GLY A 126 32.27 -1.60 3.38
CA GLY A 126 33.14 -2.73 3.08
C GLY A 126 34.34 -2.77 4.02
N ILE A 127 35.23 -3.73 3.80
CA ILE A 127 36.46 -3.85 4.59
C ILE A 127 37.45 -2.73 4.18
N PRO A 128 38.09 -2.01 5.11
CA PRO A 128 39.16 -1.06 4.77
C PRO A 128 40.28 -1.71 3.95
N GLY A 129 40.74 -1.05 2.88
CA GLY A 129 41.70 -1.56 1.91
C GLY A 129 41.11 -2.47 0.83
N SER A 130 39.80 -2.74 0.86
CA SER A 130 39.12 -3.59 -0.12
C SER A 130 38.99 -2.95 -1.51
N SER A 131 38.60 -3.74 -2.50
CA SER A 131 38.19 -3.21 -3.81
C SER A 131 36.98 -2.29 -3.71
N THR A 132 36.07 -2.51 -2.75
CA THR A 132 34.92 -1.63 -2.48
C THR A 132 35.35 -0.21 -2.10
N GLU A 133 36.36 -0.05 -1.25
CA GLU A 133 36.89 1.28 -0.89
C GLU A 133 37.49 1.99 -2.12
N ARG A 134 38.29 1.25 -2.91
CA ARG A 134 38.90 1.79 -4.14
C ARG A 134 37.83 2.21 -5.15
N TYR A 135 36.79 1.39 -5.33
CA TYR A 135 35.66 1.69 -6.21
C TYR A 135 34.92 2.94 -5.74
N ALA A 136 34.61 3.04 -4.45
CA ALA A 136 33.92 4.18 -3.87
C ALA A 136 34.69 5.48 -4.12
N ALA A 137 36.01 5.47 -3.85
CA ALA A 137 36.88 6.62 -4.07
C ALA A 137 36.96 7.02 -5.55
N ALA A 138 37.07 6.06 -6.47
CA ALA A 138 37.15 6.32 -7.91
C ALA A 138 35.86 6.89 -8.51
N ASN A 139 34.70 6.58 -7.91
CA ASN A 139 33.38 6.97 -8.42
C ASN A 139 32.68 8.04 -7.56
N GLY A 140 33.34 8.56 -6.52
CA GLY A 140 32.82 9.64 -5.67
C GLY A 140 31.70 9.20 -4.72
N HIS A 141 31.64 7.93 -4.35
CA HIS A 141 30.71 7.43 -3.33
C HIS A 141 31.31 7.54 -1.92
N LYS A 142 30.45 7.65 -0.90
CA LYS A 142 30.90 7.59 0.49
C LYS A 142 31.32 6.16 0.81
N PHE A 143 32.42 6.00 1.54
CA PHE A 143 32.87 4.71 2.05
C PHE A 143 32.92 4.71 3.58
N ARG A 144 32.55 3.60 4.21
CA ARG A 144 32.72 3.36 5.65
C ARG A 144 33.09 1.90 5.92
N ASP A 145 33.78 1.69 7.03
CA ASP A 145 34.11 0.35 7.52
C ASP A 145 32.81 -0.39 7.90
N ILE A 146 32.58 -1.55 7.27
CA ILE A 146 31.45 -2.42 7.56
C ILE A 146 31.40 -2.88 9.02
N GLN A 147 32.53 -2.97 9.72
CA GLN A 147 32.57 -3.38 11.14
C GLN A 147 32.01 -2.31 12.08
N THR A 148 31.97 -1.06 11.62
CA THR A 148 31.39 0.07 12.38
C THR A 148 29.93 0.33 12.03
N PHE A 149 29.37 -0.46 11.10
CA PHE A 149 28.00 -0.29 10.65
C PHE A 149 27.05 -0.97 11.64
N ASP A 150 26.38 -0.16 12.45
CA ASP A 150 25.17 -0.58 13.16
C ASP A 150 24.03 -0.66 12.14
N GLU A 151 23.88 -1.85 11.57
CA GLU A 151 22.97 -2.09 10.48
C GLU A 151 21.52 -1.86 10.93
N PRO A 152 20.77 -0.97 10.27
CA PRO A 152 19.36 -0.81 10.61
C PRO A 152 18.62 -2.10 10.24
N GLU A 153 17.96 -2.68 11.24
CA GLU A 153 17.05 -3.82 11.09
C GLU A 153 16.17 -3.60 9.86
N PRO A 154 16.08 -4.58 8.93
CA PRO A 154 15.22 -4.43 7.77
C PRO A 154 13.80 -4.15 8.26
N ALA A 155 13.19 -3.06 7.76
CA ALA A 155 11.82 -2.73 8.14
C ALA A 155 10.94 -3.97 7.95
N PRO A 156 10.19 -4.41 8.98
CA PRO A 156 9.42 -5.63 8.90
C PRO A 156 8.44 -5.52 7.73
N VAL A 157 8.37 -6.55 6.88
CA VAL A 157 7.31 -6.65 5.88
C VAL A 157 6.01 -6.78 6.65
N LEU A 158 5.20 -5.73 6.63
CA LEU A 158 3.93 -5.70 7.33
C LEU A 158 2.99 -6.71 6.66
N LYS A 159 2.49 -7.67 7.44
CA LYS A 159 1.44 -8.58 6.97
C LYS A 159 0.18 -7.77 6.66
N ALA A 160 -0.57 -8.18 5.64
CA ALA A 160 -1.87 -7.59 5.36
C ALA A 160 -2.75 -7.62 6.63
N GLY A 161 -3.38 -6.49 6.94
CA GLY A 161 -4.17 -6.33 8.17
C GLY A 161 -3.36 -6.17 9.46
N ALA A 162 -2.03 -6.00 9.40
CA ALA A 162 -1.24 -5.65 10.57
C ALA A 162 -1.85 -4.41 11.23
N ARG A 163 -2.00 -4.44 12.56
CA ARG A 163 -2.66 -3.39 13.33
C ARG A 163 -1.63 -2.48 13.97
N LYS A 164 -1.83 -1.17 13.86
CA LYS A 164 -1.04 -0.18 14.59
C LYS A 164 -1.95 0.91 15.15
N ILE A 165 -1.69 1.32 16.38
CA ILE A 165 -2.46 2.34 17.09
C ILE A 165 -1.60 3.61 17.15
N TRP A 166 -2.23 4.74 16.86
CA TRP A 166 -1.73 6.06 17.21
C TRP A 166 -2.69 6.72 18.18
N THR A 167 -2.17 7.58 19.05
CA THR A 167 -2.98 8.28 20.04
C THR A 167 -2.86 9.78 19.82
N ALA A 168 -3.99 10.47 19.77
CA ALA A 168 -4.06 11.93 19.71
C ALA A 168 -5.12 12.41 20.70
N GLU A 169 -4.78 13.37 21.57
CA GLU A 169 -5.72 13.97 22.52
C GLU A 169 -6.44 12.92 23.40
N GLY A 170 -5.75 11.85 23.80
CA GLY A 170 -6.32 10.76 24.59
C GLY A 170 -7.26 9.82 23.84
N ILE A 171 -7.42 9.97 22.51
CA ILE A 171 -8.19 9.06 21.65
C ILE A 171 -7.24 8.16 20.86
N GLU A 172 -7.55 6.86 20.82
CA GLU A 172 -6.83 5.87 20.02
C GLU A 172 -7.40 5.78 18.61
N TYR A 173 -6.50 5.72 17.63
CA TYR A 173 -6.77 5.54 16.21
C TYR A 173 -6.05 4.27 15.75
N ALA A 174 -6.80 3.17 15.68
CA ALA A 174 -6.28 1.91 15.17
C ALA A 174 -6.37 1.88 13.65
N PHE A 175 -5.25 1.65 12.96
CA PHE A 175 -5.24 1.42 11.52
C PHE A 175 -4.77 0.01 11.19
N ARG A 176 -5.18 -0.45 10.01
CA ARG A 176 -4.82 -1.71 9.38
C ARG A 176 -3.95 -1.48 8.16
N TRP A 177 -2.88 -2.26 8.04
CA TRP A 177 -1.99 -2.21 6.88
C TRP A 177 -2.65 -2.84 5.65
N CYS A 178 -2.77 -2.05 4.59
CA CYS A 178 -3.16 -2.48 3.25
C CYS A 178 -1.88 -2.56 2.40
N PRO A 179 -1.40 -3.76 2.02
CA PRO A 179 -0.15 -3.91 1.29
C PRO A 179 -0.25 -3.38 -0.15
N PRO A 180 0.86 -2.95 -0.78
CA PRO A 180 0.85 -2.69 -2.22
C PRO A 180 0.39 -3.94 -2.97
N GLY A 181 -0.22 -3.77 -4.14
CA GLY A 181 -0.71 -4.89 -4.91
C GLY A 181 -1.61 -4.51 -6.07
N THR A 182 -1.93 -5.50 -6.90
CA THR A 182 -2.84 -5.36 -8.04
C THR A 182 -4.15 -6.09 -7.75
N PHE A 183 -5.27 -5.45 -8.10
CA PHE A 183 -6.60 -6.06 -8.00
C PHE A 183 -7.48 -5.65 -9.17
N MET A 184 -8.60 -6.35 -9.32
CA MET A 184 -9.66 -5.97 -10.24
C MET A 184 -10.67 -5.08 -9.54
N MET A 185 -10.70 -3.81 -9.94
CA MET A 185 -11.64 -2.80 -9.47
C MET A 185 -12.89 -2.81 -10.34
N GLY A 186 -14.06 -2.56 -9.74
CA GLY A 186 -15.36 -2.69 -10.41
C GLY A 186 -15.92 -4.12 -10.36
N SER A 187 -17.10 -4.32 -10.94
CA SER A 187 -17.84 -5.59 -10.90
C SER A 187 -17.77 -6.31 -12.26
N PRO A 188 -17.79 -7.65 -12.30
CA PRO A 188 -17.97 -8.38 -13.55
C PRO A 188 -19.39 -8.18 -14.09
N PHE A 189 -19.60 -8.34 -15.40
CA PHE A 189 -20.93 -8.19 -16.01
C PHE A 189 -21.99 -9.15 -15.44
N SER A 190 -21.54 -10.28 -14.89
CA SER A 190 -22.41 -11.30 -14.29
C SER A 190 -22.74 -11.06 -12.81
N GLU A 191 -22.16 -10.03 -12.16
CA GLU A 191 -22.50 -9.73 -10.76
C GLU A 191 -23.95 -9.21 -10.68
N PRO A 192 -24.82 -9.82 -9.86
CA PRO A 192 -26.17 -9.33 -9.65
C PRO A 192 -26.17 -7.89 -9.13
N ASP A 193 -27.17 -7.12 -9.56
CA ASP A 193 -27.42 -5.75 -9.11
C ASP A 193 -26.25 -4.77 -9.33
N ARG A 194 -25.34 -5.09 -10.27
CA ARG A 194 -24.29 -4.18 -10.74
C ARG A 194 -24.88 -2.92 -11.38
N ASP A 195 -24.14 -1.82 -11.27
CA ASP A 195 -24.38 -0.63 -12.06
C ASP A 195 -23.50 -0.62 -13.32
N ASP A 196 -23.89 0.20 -14.30
CA ASP A 196 -23.22 0.29 -15.60
C ASP A 196 -21.83 0.97 -15.50
N ASP A 197 -21.63 1.85 -14.53
CA ASP A 197 -20.37 2.60 -14.30
C ASP A 197 -19.32 1.82 -13.50
N GLU A 198 -19.61 0.57 -13.16
CA GLU A 198 -18.70 -0.33 -12.42
C GLU A 198 -17.85 -1.19 -13.37
N THR A 199 -17.44 -0.64 -14.51
CA THR A 199 -16.66 -1.37 -15.53
C THR A 199 -15.36 -1.93 -14.94
N GLN A 200 -15.22 -3.26 -14.98
CA GLN A 200 -14.11 -3.92 -14.32
C GLN A 200 -12.76 -3.65 -15.04
N HIS A 201 -11.77 -3.17 -14.30
CA HIS A 201 -10.45 -2.79 -14.82
C HIS A 201 -9.33 -3.05 -13.79
N SER A 202 -8.11 -3.28 -14.27
CA SER A 202 -6.97 -3.65 -13.41
C SER A 202 -6.34 -2.41 -12.80
N VAL A 203 -6.20 -2.40 -11.47
CA VAL A 203 -5.57 -1.32 -10.71
C VAL A 203 -4.43 -1.87 -9.86
N THR A 204 -3.29 -1.18 -9.89
CA THR A 204 -2.10 -1.46 -9.06
C THR A 204 -1.88 -0.30 -8.11
N LEU A 205 -1.92 -0.58 -6.82
CA LEU A 205 -1.47 0.34 -5.78
C LEU A 205 0.01 0.08 -5.53
N THR A 206 0.86 1.01 -5.97
CA THR A 206 2.32 0.81 -5.98
C THR A 206 2.93 0.92 -4.58
N ARG A 207 2.19 1.49 -3.62
CA ARG A 207 2.59 1.62 -2.23
C ARG A 207 1.49 1.14 -1.32
N GLY A 208 1.87 0.46 -0.25
CA GLY A 208 0.95 0.17 0.83
C GLY A 208 0.56 1.43 1.60
N PHE A 209 -0.56 1.34 2.30
CA PHE A 209 -1.14 2.42 3.09
C PHE A 209 -1.79 1.85 4.34
N TRP A 210 -2.02 2.69 5.35
CA TRP A 210 -2.78 2.30 6.52
C TRP A 210 -4.19 2.84 6.39
N MET A 211 -5.23 2.04 6.62
CA MET A 211 -6.62 2.49 6.65
C MET A 211 -7.18 2.37 8.06
N LEU A 212 -7.96 3.37 8.50
CA LEU A 212 -8.58 3.33 9.83
C LEU A 212 -9.45 2.07 9.94
N GLU A 213 -9.33 1.37 11.06
CA GLU A 213 -9.96 0.06 11.32
C GLU A 213 -11.49 0.11 11.16
N THR A 214 -12.08 1.24 11.50
CA THR A 214 -13.51 1.55 11.46
C THR A 214 -13.75 2.88 10.76
N GLU A 215 -15.00 3.29 10.58
CA GLU A 215 -15.33 4.69 10.31
C GLU A 215 -14.84 5.59 11.45
N VAL A 216 -14.67 6.88 11.15
CA VAL A 216 -14.40 7.88 12.18
C VAL A 216 -15.58 7.92 13.14
N THR A 217 -15.32 7.71 14.42
CA THR A 217 -16.36 7.74 15.44
C THR A 217 -16.70 9.17 15.87
N GLN A 218 -17.85 9.35 16.50
CA GLN A 218 -18.28 10.64 17.04
C GLN A 218 -17.29 11.18 18.10
N ALA A 219 -16.66 10.31 18.90
CA ALA A 219 -15.62 10.73 19.85
C ALA A 219 -14.33 11.17 19.15
N MET A 220 -13.87 10.43 18.13
CA MET A 220 -12.72 10.83 17.31
C MET A 220 -12.97 12.20 16.67
N TRP A 221 -14.16 12.37 16.07
CA TRP A 221 -14.57 13.64 15.48
C TRP A 221 -14.56 14.78 16.49
N GLN A 222 -15.23 14.60 17.63
CA GLN A 222 -15.32 15.66 18.64
C GLN A 222 -13.95 16.07 19.19
N SER A 223 -13.03 15.11 19.37
CA SER A 223 -11.66 15.38 19.82
C SER A 223 -10.85 16.23 18.83
N VAL A 224 -11.01 15.98 17.52
CA VAL A 224 -10.25 16.69 16.47
C VAL A 224 -10.92 17.99 16.03
N MET A 225 -12.25 17.97 15.88
CA MET A 225 -13.03 19.04 15.26
C MET A 225 -13.77 19.92 16.27
N GLY A 226 -13.88 19.50 17.54
CA GLY A 226 -14.53 20.27 18.60
C GLY A 226 -16.05 20.42 18.45
N THR A 227 -16.68 19.69 17.53
CA THR A 227 -18.14 19.70 17.32
C THR A 227 -18.73 18.33 17.57
N SER A 228 -19.98 18.28 18.03
CA SER A 228 -20.73 17.05 18.27
C SER A 228 -21.59 16.65 17.07
N ILE A 229 -22.12 15.43 17.07
CA ILE A 229 -23.08 14.97 16.06
C ILE A 229 -24.34 15.86 15.99
N ARG A 230 -24.83 16.35 17.15
CA ARG A 230 -25.97 17.28 17.21
C ARG A 230 -25.66 18.58 16.46
N GLN A 231 -24.50 19.17 16.71
CA GLN A 231 -24.09 20.40 16.02
C GLN A 231 -23.89 20.18 14.52
N GLN A 232 -23.49 18.99 14.08
CA GLN A 232 -23.37 18.68 12.65
C GLN A 232 -24.74 18.48 11.99
N ARG A 233 -25.67 17.76 12.63
CA ARG A 233 -27.07 17.68 12.19
C ARG A 233 -27.71 19.07 12.10
N ASP A 234 -27.48 19.94 13.07
CA ASP A 234 -28.10 21.27 13.15
C ASP A 234 -27.67 22.21 12.00
N LYS A 235 -26.60 21.88 11.26
CA LYS A 235 -26.25 22.55 10.00
C LYS A 235 -27.16 22.19 8.83
N VAL A 236 -27.91 21.09 8.94
CA VAL A 236 -28.85 20.60 7.93
C VAL A 236 -30.26 21.01 8.33
N ASP A 237 -30.79 20.36 9.37
CA ASP A 237 -32.15 20.52 9.83
C ASP A 237 -32.28 19.93 11.24
N THR A 238 -32.61 20.78 12.20
CA THR A 238 -32.80 20.38 13.61
C THR A 238 -33.95 19.40 13.83
N SER A 239 -34.89 19.28 12.87
CA SER A 239 -36.03 18.36 12.94
C SER A 239 -35.67 16.92 12.58
N TRP A 240 -34.51 16.68 11.96
CA TRP A 240 -34.11 15.33 11.57
C TRP A 240 -33.68 14.52 12.80
N PRO A 241 -34.13 13.26 12.92
CA PRO A 241 -33.73 12.42 14.03
C PRO A 241 -32.24 12.06 13.95
N LEU A 242 -31.60 11.91 15.11
CA LEU A 242 -30.32 11.21 15.16
C LEU A 242 -30.59 9.72 15.05
N ARG A 243 -29.89 9.07 14.11
CA ARG A 243 -30.03 7.65 13.79
C ARG A 243 -29.00 6.77 14.51
N GLY A 244 -28.19 7.37 15.36
CA GLY A 244 -27.25 6.73 16.28
C GLY A 244 -26.37 7.78 16.94
N GLU A 245 -26.24 7.73 18.27
CA GLU A 245 -25.53 8.72 19.05
C GLU A 245 -24.78 8.02 20.19
N GLY A 246 -23.49 8.28 20.26
CA GLY A 246 -22.59 7.65 21.23
C GLY A 246 -21.14 7.78 20.79
N SER A 247 -20.22 7.66 21.72
CA SER A 247 -18.78 7.86 21.47
C SER A 247 -18.21 6.92 20.40
N ASP A 248 -18.78 5.73 20.28
CA ASP A 248 -18.38 4.63 19.41
C ASP A 248 -19.26 4.49 18.16
N TYR A 249 -20.27 5.35 17.97
CA TYR A 249 -21.03 5.41 16.73
C TYR A 249 -20.23 6.10 15.63
N PRO A 250 -20.45 5.78 14.34
CA PRO A 250 -19.84 6.50 13.24
C PRO A 250 -20.29 7.96 13.27
N MET A 251 -19.39 8.84 12.86
CA MET A 251 -19.70 10.23 12.61
C MET A 251 -20.39 10.36 11.25
N TYR A 252 -21.56 11.00 11.23
CA TYR A 252 -22.31 11.32 10.02
C TYR A 252 -22.79 12.79 10.05
N PHE A 253 -23.54 13.26 9.05
CA PHE A 253 -23.82 14.68 8.81
C PHE A 253 -22.57 15.54 8.53
N VAL A 254 -21.53 14.94 7.97
CA VAL A 254 -20.26 15.60 7.66
C VAL A 254 -20.08 15.75 6.15
N SER A 255 -19.70 16.94 5.71
CA SER A 255 -19.43 17.17 4.28
C SER A 255 -18.00 16.76 3.93
N TRP A 256 -17.72 16.60 2.63
CA TRP A 256 -16.41 16.21 2.14
C TRP A 256 -15.30 17.15 2.63
N GLU A 257 -15.54 18.46 2.56
CA GLU A 257 -14.56 19.48 2.99
C GLU A 257 -14.25 19.41 4.50
N GLU A 258 -15.24 19.07 5.34
CA GLU A 258 -14.99 18.91 6.77
C GLU A 258 -14.28 17.60 7.09
N CYS A 259 -14.52 16.53 6.31
CA CYS A 259 -13.76 15.28 6.41
C CYS A 259 -12.29 15.51 6.03
N ARG A 260 -12.04 16.31 4.99
CA ARG A 260 -10.69 16.77 4.64
C ARG A 260 -10.07 17.58 5.78
N SER A 261 -10.80 18.55 6.34
CA SER A 261 -10.35 19.36 7.47
C SER A 261 -10.02 18.52 8.71
N PHE A 262 -10.79 17.46 8.97
CA PHE A 262 -10.50 16.49 10.02
C PHE A 262 -9.15 15.79 9.76
N CYS A 263 -8.92 15.33 8.52
CA CYS A 263 -7.66 14.68 8.14
C CYS A 263 -6.46 15.63 8.32
N GLU A 264 -6.58 16.88 7.90
CA GLU A 264 -5.53 17.90 8.07
C GLU A 264 -5.19 18.13 9.55
N LYS A 265 -6.20 18.33 10.40
CA LYS A 265 -5.98 18.51 11.84
C LYS A 265 -5.44 17.26 12.53
N LEU A 266 -5.90 16.07 12.13
CA LEU A 266 -5.38 14.82 12.67
C LEU A 266 -3.92 14.62 12.23
N SER A 267 -3.56 15.04 11.01
CA SER A 267 -2.18 15.02 10.52
C SER A 267 -1.24 15.82 11.42
N GLU A 268 -1.64 17.05 11.79
CA GLU A 268 -0.88 17.91 12.71
C GLU A 268 -0.70 17.26 14.09
N LYS A 269 -1.79 16.67 14.61
CA LYS A 269 -1.77 16.04 15.94
C LYS A 269 -0.92 14.76 16.00
N LEU A 270 -0.86 14.00 14.90
CA LEU A 270 -0.10 12.74 14.84
C LEU A 270 1.33 12.90 14.31
N GLY A 271 1.66 14.02 13.66
CA GLY A 271 2.92 14.17 12.92
C GLY A 271 3.00 13.27 11.69
N LEU A 272 1.85 12.88 11.12
CA LEU A 272 1.73 11.97 9.98
C LEU A 272 0.90 12.63 8.87
N THR A 273 0.91 12.03 7.67
CA THR A 273 0.01 12.46 6.59
C THR A 273 -1.24 11.61 6.59
N VAL A 274 -2.35 12.21 7.01
CA VAL A 274 -3.70 11.65 7.00
C VAL A 274 -4.48 12.25 5.82
N SER A 275 -5.21 11.44 5.07
CA SER A 275 -6.11 11.90 4.01
C SER A 275 -7.36 11.03 3.91
N LEU A 276 -8.33 11.44 3.09
CA LEU A 276 -9.34 10.51 2.59
C LEU A 276 -8.67 9.46 1.67
N PRO A 277 -9.19 8.22 1.62
CA PRO A 277 -8.72 7.22 0.67
C PRO A 277 -9.05 7.66 -0.75
N THR A 278 -8.23 7.26 -1.73
CA THR A 278 -8.72 7.22 -3.10
C THR A 278 -9.82 6.18 -3.25
N GLU A 279 -10.68 6.31 -4.26
CA GLU A 279 -11.71 5.33 -4.56
C GLU A 279 -11.10 3.92 -4.72
N ALA A 280 -9.95 3.84 -5.38
CA ALA A 280 -9.22 2.59 -5.56
C ALA A 280 -8.65 2.02 -4.26
N GLN A 281 -8.09 2.86 -3.39
CA GLN A 281 -7.65 2.44 -2.05
C GLN A 281 -8.82 1.89 -1.25
N TRP A 282 -9.99 2.53 -1.33
CA TRP A 282 -11.20 2.10 -0.63
C TRP A 282 -11.67 0.72 -1.11
N GLU A 283 -11.83 0.52 -2.42
CA GLU A 283 -12.33 -0.78 -2.92
C GLU A 283 -11.31 -1.91 -2.69
N TYR A 284 -10.02 -1.63 -2.88
CA TYR A 284 -8.96 -2.60 -2.60
C TYR A 284 -8.99 -3.07 -1.14
N ALA A 285 -9.12 -2.12 -0.21
CA ALA A 285 -9.21 -2.40 1.21
C ALA A 285 -10.52 -3.09 1.61
N CYS A 286 -11.65 -2.71 0.99
CA CYS A 286 -12.95 -3.35 1.17
C CYS A 286 -12.88 -4.83 0.79
N ARG A 287 -12.34 -5.12 -0.40
CA ARG A 287 -12.22 -6.48 -0.95
C ARG A 287 -11.25 -7.36 -0.15
N ALA A 288 -10.16 -6.79 0.35
CA ALA A 288 -9.13 -7.50 1.11
C ALA A 288 -8.68 -8.85 0.47
N GLY A 289 -8.57 -8.86 -0.87
CA GLY A 289 -8.19 -10.03 -1.68
C GLY A 289 -9.35 -10.87 -2.24
N THR A 290 -10.60 -10.58 -1.89
CA THR A 290 -11.79 -11.24 -2.47
C THR A 290 -12.23 -10.59 -3.79
N THR A 291 -12.97 -11.34 -4.60
CA THR A 291 -13.47 -10.91 -5.92
C THR A 291 -14.99 -10.85 -6.03
N GLY A 292 -15.71 -11.23 -4.97
CA GLY A 292 -17.17 -11.24 -4.96
C GLY A 292 -17.79 -9.85 -4.76
N ALA A 293 -19.12 -9.82 -4.75
CA ALA A 293 -19.91 -8.63 -4.45
C ALA A 293 -19.66 -8.14 -3.01
N TYR A 294 -19.33 -9.04 -2.09
CA TYR A 294 -18.97 -8.73 -0.71
C TYR A 294 -17.70 -9.50 -0.32
N ALA A 295 -16.97 -9.02 0.68
CA ALA A 295 -15.79 -9.70 1.21
C ALA A 295 -16.11 -10.95 2.06
N GLY A 296 -17.41 -11.26 2.25
CA GLY A 296 -17.91 -12.40 2.99
C GLY A 296 -19.45 -12.39 3.03
N ASP A 297 -20.04 -12.91 4.10
CA ASP A 297 -21.49 -12.85 4.30
C ASP A 297 -21.93 -11.44 4.73
N LEU A 298 -22.79 -10.79 3.94
CA LEU A 298 -23.24 -9.42 4.22
C LEU A 298 -23.94 -9.30 5.57
N GLY A 299 -24.78 -10.26 5.95
CA GLY A 299 -25.52 -10.25 7.22
C GLY A 299 -24.60 -10.30 8.44
N GLU A 300 -23.45 -10.95 8.31
CA GLU A 300 -22.42 -11.04 9.33
C GLU A 300 -21.45 -9.85 9.36
N MET A 301 -21.31 -9.11 8.26
CA MET A 301 -20.28 -8.07 8.08
C MET A 301 -20.81 -6.63 8.06
N GLY A 302 -22.08 -6.42 7.70
CA GLY A 302 -22.64 -5.09 7.47
C GLY A 302 -23.93 -4.83 8.22
N TRP A 303 -24.15 -3.55 8.55
CA TRP A 303 -25.45 -3.02 8.96
C TRP A 303 -26.11 -2.33 7.77
N TYR A 304 -27.18 -2.91 7.25
CA TYR A 304 -27.89 -2.42 6.08
C TYR A 304 -29.40 -2.47 6.35
N TRP A 305 -30.23 -2.08 5.38
CA TRP A 305 -31.69 -1.89 5.57
C TRP A 305 -32.36 -3.04 6.34
N ASP A 306 -32.09 -4.30 5.99
CA ASP A 306 -32.79 -5.46 6.56
C ASP A 306 -32.42 -5.74 8.02
N ASN A 307 -31.23 -5.34 8.48
CA ASN A 307 -30.71 -5.75 9.79
C ASN A 307 -30.31 -4.57 10.70
N SER A 308 -30.34 -3.33 10.22
CA SER A 308 -29.90 -2.15 10.98
C SER A 308 -30.91 -1.71 12.04
N GLY A 309 -32.18 -2.12 11.94
CA GLY A 309 -33.23 -1.61 12.83
C GLY A 309 -33.51 -0.11 12.66
N GLY A 310 -33.13 0.49 11.52
CA GLY A 310 -33.44 1.87 11.19
C GLY A 310 -32.49 2.91 11.79
N GLY A 311 -31.23 2.53 12.03
CA GLY A 311 -30.19 3.44 12.50
C GLY A 311 -28.76 2.89 12.33
N THR A 312 -27.78 3.75 12.55
CA THR A 312 -26.37 3.35 12.65
C THR A 312 -26.14 2.53 13.93
N HIS A 313 -25.04 1.80 13.96
CA HIS A 313 -24.60 1.01 15.13
C HIS A 313 -23.20 1.45 15.54
N PRO A 314 -22.78 1.15 16.79
CA PRO A 314 -21.39 1.29 17.16
C PRO A 314 -20.49 0.56 16.17
N VAL A 315 -19.39 1.20 15.80
CA VAL A 315 -18.46 0.65 14.82
C VAL A 315 -17.83 -0.65 15.32
N GLY A 316 -17.46 -1.53 14.41
CA GLY A 316 -16.71 -2.74 14.71
C GLY A 316 -17.50 -3.85 15.40
N GLN A 317 -18.84 -3.81 15.37
CA GLN A 317 -19.70 -4.83 15.99
C GLN A 317 -19.99 -6.05 15.10
N LYS A 318 -19.74 -5.93 13.79
CA LYS A 318 -19.88 -7.03 12.82
C LYS A 318 -18.53 -7.68 12.53
N LYS A 319 -18.51 -8.75 11.72
CA LYS A 319 -17.26 -9.40 11.33
C LYS A 319 -16.44 -8.48 10.41
N PRO A 320 -15.13 -8.30 10.66
CA PRO A 320 -14.28 -7.56 9.75
C PRO A 320 -13.96 -8.41 8.51
N ASN A 321 -13.44 -7.76 7.46
CA ASN A 321 -12.87 -8.48 6.33
C ASN A 321 -11.51 -9.13 6.67
N ALA A 322 -10.88 -9.79 5.69
CA ALA A 322 -9.63 -10.52 5.88
C ALA A 322 -8.45 -9.65 6.36
N TRP A 323 -8.52 -8.33 6.24
CA TRP A 323 -7.49 -7.40 6.73
C TRP A 323 -7.87 -6.73 8.06
N GLY A 324 -8.97 -7.13 8.68
CA GLY A 324 -9.40 -6.59 9.97
C GLY A 324 -10.08 -5.23 9.87
N LEU A 325 -10.55 -4.83 8.69
CA LEU A 325 -11.37 -3.62 8.50
C LEU A 325 -12.84 -3.96 8.72
N TYR A 326 -13.50 -3.17 9.54
CA TYR A 326 -14.91 -3.33 9.88
C TYR A 326 -15.80 -2.39 9.08
N ASP A 327 -17.07 -2.78 8.94
CA ASP A 327 -18.15 -1.94 8.41
C ASP A 327 -17.96 -1.49 6.95
N MET A 328 -17.04 -2.11 6.20
CA MET A 328 -16.80 -1.84 4.77
C MET A 328 -18.00 -2.18 3.86
N HIS A 329 -19.08 -2.71 4.42
CA HIS A 329 -20.30 -3.19 3.73
C HIS A 329 -21.58 -2.72 4.43
N GLY A 330 -21.59 -1.50 4.99
CA GLY A 330 -22.79 -0.90 5.59
C GLY A 330 -22.47 0.11 6.68
N ASN A 331 -23.40 0.26 7.62
CA ASN A 331 -23.41 1.26 8.69
C ASN A 331 -23.54 2.68 8.14
N VAL A 332 -22.47 3.30 7.62
CA VAL A 332 -22.56 4.57 6.87
C VAL A 332 -21.79 4.50 5.56
N GLU A 333 -22.28 5.21 4.56
CA GLU A 333 -21.53 5.49 3.34
C GLU A 333 -20.28 6.32 3.67
N GLU A 334 -19.21 6.14 2.92
CA GLU A 334 -17.91 6.72 3.25
C GLU A 334 -17.36 7.59 2.11
N TRP A 335 -17.06 8.85 2.42
CA TRP A 335 -16.41 9.76 1.48
C TRP A 335 -15.03 9.27 1.03
N CYS A 336 -14.77 9.38 -0.28
CA CYS A 336 -13.45 9.20 -0.89
C CYS A 336 -12.89 10.53 -1.41
N GLN A 337 -11.59 10.58 -1.70
CA GLN A 337 -10.89 11.76 -2.20
C GLN A 337 -11.34 12.16 -3.61
N ASP A 338 -11.70 11.19 -4.44
CA ASP A 338 -11.87 11.29 -5.88
C ASP A 338 -13.08 12.15 -6.25
N TRP A 339 -12.94 12.88 -7.37
CA TRP A 339 -14.11 13.36 -8.09
C TRP A 339 -14.83 12.16 -8.70
N TYR A 340 -16.15 12.14 -8.64
CA TYR A 340 -16.96 11.14 -9.31
C TYR A 340 -17.13 11.52 -10.78
N ASP A 341 -16.86 10.56 -11.64
CA ASP A 341 -17.21 10.58 -13.05
C ASP A 341 -17.69 9.17 -13.43
N TYR A 342 -18.73 9.15 -14.27
CA TYR A 342 -19.45 7.94 -14.65
C TYR A 342 -18.60 7.06 -15.59
N ASP A 343 -17.81 7.66 -16.47
CA ASP A 343 -17.03 6.94 -17.48
C ASP A 343 -15.59 6.68 -17.00
N TYR A 344 -15.17 7.22 -15.85
CA TYR A 344 -13.79 7.16 -15.36
C TYR A 344 -13.16 5.77 -15.38
N TYR A 345 -13.92 4.71 -15.06
CA TYR A 345 -13.38 3.34 -15.04
C TYR A 345 -12.90 2.88 -16.42
N THR A 346 -13.46 3.43 -17.50
CA THR A 346 -13.06 3.10 -18.88
C THR A 346 -11.75 3.80 -19.30
N GLU A 347 -11.36 4.87 -18.60
CA GLU A 347 -10.17 5.68 -18.88
C GLU A 347 -9.15 5.67 -17.73
N SER A 348 -9.44 4.92 -16.66
CA SER A 348 -8.67 4.89 -15.42
C SER A 348 -7.23 4.42 -15.67
N PRO A 349 -6.21 5.13 -15.14
CA PRO A 349 -4.84 4.67 -15.22
C PRO A 349 -4.65 3.42 -14.37
N THR A 350 -3.77 2.52 -14.83
CA THR A 350 -3.56 1.23 -14.15
C THR A 350 -2.81 1.33 -12.82
N SER A 351 -2.14 2.44 -12.54
CA SER A 351 -1.29 2.60 -11.36
C SER A 351 -1.72 3.81 -10.55
N ASP A 352 -2.01 3.61 -9.27
CA ASP A 352 -2.41 4.62 -8.27
C ASP A 352 -3.44 5.66 -8.79
N PRO A 353 -4.61 5.25 -9.33
CA PRO A 353 -5.63 6.17 -9.81
C PRO A 353 -6.19 7.05 -8.66
N THR A 354 -6.46 8.30 -9.00
CA THR A 354 -6.94 9.34 -8.06
C THR A 354 -8.23 10.03 -8.54
N GLY A 355 -8.94 9.42 -9.49
CA GLY A 355 -10.10 10.02 -10.12
C GLY A 355 -9.73 11.04 -11.20
N PRO A 356 -10.73 11.66 -11.85
CA PRO A 356 -10.54 12.77 -12.76
C PRO A 356 -10.05 14.02 -12.01
N SER A 357 -9.41 14.93 -12.73
CA SER A 357 -8.80 16.14 -12.15
C SER A 357 -9.83 17.17 -11.65
N SER A 358 -11.07 17.10 -12.14
CA SER A 358 -12.19 17.96 -11.74
C SER A 358 -13.52 17.20 -11.83
N GLY A 359 -14.55 17.73 -11.17
CA GLY A 359 -15.90 17.16 -11.18
C GLY A 359 -16.88 18.01 -10.37
N SER A 360 -18.15 17.61 -10.37
CA SER A 360 -19.21 18.27 -9.59
C SER A 360 -19.58 17.51 -8.31
N CYS A 361 -19.29 16.21 -8.26
CA CYS A 361 -19.61 15.31 -7.17
C CYS A 361 -18.35 14.59 -6.69
N ARG A 362 -18.23 14.33 -5.39
CA ARG A 362 -17.17 13.48 -4.81
C ARG A 362 -17.69 12.05 -4.66
N VAL A 363 -16.79 11.08 -4.77
CA VAL A 363 -17.14 9.68 -4.62
C VAL A 363 -17.49 9.35 -3.17
N TYR A 364 -18.51 8.53 -2.96
CA TYR A 364 -18.73 7.79 -1.71
C TYR A 364 -18.96 6.30 -2.00
N ARG A 365 -18.67 5.45 -1.01
CA ARG A 365 -18.69 3.98 -1.12
C ARG A 365 -19.32 3.31 0.11
N GLY A 366 -19.56 2.00 0.05
CA GLY A 366 -19.85 1.14 1.21
C GLY A 366 -21.32 0.84 1.50
N GLY A 367 -22.24 1.73 1.09
CA GLY A 367 -23.64 1.66 1.51
C GLY A 367 -23.79 1.88 3.02
N GLY A 368 -24.99 1.73 3.56
CA GLY A 368 -25.25 2.09 4.95
C GLY A 368 -26.55 1.51 5.49
N TRP A 369 -26.84 1.85 6.74
CA TRP A 369 -27.97 1.31 7.51
C TRP A 369 -29.34 1.46 6.83
N ARG A 370 -29.48 2.43 5.93
CA ARG A 370 -30.72 2.74 5.21
C ARG A 370 -30.77 2.18 3.78
N ASN A 371 -29.70 1.53 3.33
CA ASN A 371 -29.57 1.08 1.96
C ASN A 371 -29.83 -0.43 1.85
N ASP A 372 -30.45 -0.87 0.76
CA ASP A 372 -30.58 -2.28 0.43
C ASP A 372 -29.23 -2.94 0.18
N ALA A 373 -29.19 -4.27 0.26
CA ALA A 373 -27.97 -5.07 0.09
C ALA A 373 -27.17 -4.72 -1.18
N GLN A 374 -27.85 -4.42 -2.29
CA GLN A 374 -27.20 -4.05 -3.56
C GLN A 374 -26.29 -2.82 -3.46
N TYR A 375 -26.55 -1.91 -2.51
CA TYR A 375 -25.77 -0.70 -2.32
C TYR A 375 -24.54 -0.93 -1.42
N CYS A 376 -24.46 -2.08 -0.75
CA CYS A 376 -23.35 -2.46 0.13
C CYS A 376 -22.28 -3.29 -0.58
N ARG A 377 -22.38 -3.49 -1.90
CA ARG A 377 -21.40 -4.27 -2.68
C ARG A 377 -20.04 -3.55 -2.70
N SER A 378 -18.94 -4.29 -2.73
CA SER A 378 -17.57 -3.76 -2.86
C SER A 378 -17.40 -2.84 -4.07
N ALA A 379 -18.05 -3.16 -5.19
CA ALA A 379 -17.95 -2.41 -6.43
C ALA A 379 -18.90 -1.20 -6.50
N ARG A 380 -19.94 -1.15 -5.65
CA ARG A 380 -20.94 -0.08 -5.70
C ARG A 380 -20.26 1.27 -5.47
N ARG A 381 -20.53 2.21 -6.36
CA ARG A 381 -19.92 3.54 -6.36
C ARG A 381 -20.92 4.63 -6.71
N SER A 382 -20.85 5.77 -6.06
CA SER A 382 -21.70 6.88 -6.46
C SER A 382 -21.06 8.21 -6.12
N GLY A 383 -21.63 9.28 -6.66
CA GLY A 383 -21.17 10.64 -6.46
C GLY A 383 -22.27 11.51 -5.87
N VAL A 384 -21.91 12.36 -4.92
CA VAL A 384 -22.79 13.43 -4.44
C VAL A 384 -21.98 14.72 -4.26
N THR A 385 -22.65 15.87 -4.27
CA THR A 385 -21.97 17.17 -4.20
C THR A 385 -21.13 17.30 -2.92
N PRO A 386 -19.96 17.96 -2.94
CA PRO A 386 -19.04 18.01 -1.80
C PRO A 386 -19.62 18.62 -0.51
N ASP A 387 -20.67 19.43 -0.62
CA ASP A 387 -21.37 20.09 0.48
C ASP A 387 -22.43 19.19 1.15
N SER A 388 -22.78 18.07 0.50
CA SER A 388 -23.79 17.13 0.99
C SER A 388 -23.41 16.52 2.34
N ARG A 389 -24.44 16.30 3.14
CA ARG A 389 -24.36 15.74 4.50
C ARG A 389 -25.74 15.18 4.88
N TYR A 390 -25.79 13.95 5.38
CA TYR A 390 -27.04 13.34 5.83
C TYR A 390 -26.77 12.21 6.85
N ASP A 391 -27.83 11.60 7.34
CA ASP A 391 -27.86 10.62 8.42
C ASP A 391 -27.25 9.24 8.12
N GLY A 392 -26.63 9.09 6.95
CA GLY A 392 -26.01 7.86 6.47
C GLY A 392 -24.67 8.08 5.77
N LEU A 393 -24.08 9.27 5.86
CA LEU A 393 -22.81 9.60 5.18
C LEU A 393 -21.76 10.07 6.19
N GLY A 394 -20.70 9.29 6.30
CA GLY A 394 -19.50 9.50 7.10
C GLY A 394 -18.23 9.32 6.27
N PHE A 395 -17.16 8.84 6.90
CA PHE A 395 -15.88 8.60 6.24
C PHE A 395 -14.92 7.78 7.12
N ARG A 396 -13.88 7.24 6.48
CA ARG A 396 -12.68 6.74 7.15
C ARG A 396 -11.41 7.30 6.49
N PRO A 397 -10.38 7.68 7.25
CA PRO A 397 -9.13 8.17 6.70
C PRO A 397 -8.12 7.04 6.41
N VAL A 398 -7.12 7.39 5.62
CA VAL A 398 -5.89 6.62 5.42
C VAL A 398 -4.68 7.41 5.87
N LEU A 399 -3.61 6.70 6.24
CA LEU A 399 -2.26 7.24 6.32
C LEU A 399 -1.48 6.75 5.11
N ALA A 400 -0.87 7.68 4.38
CA ALA A 400 0.18 7.31 3.46
C ALA A 400 1.27 6.56 4.25
N SER A 401 1.84 5.49 3.69
CA SER A 401 3.05 4.92 4.28
C SER A 401 4.05 6.07 4.43
N PRO A 402 4.57 6.33 5.64
CA PRO A 402 5.63 7.32 5.78
C PRO A 402 6.74 6.90 4.80
N ALA A 403 7.20 7.84 3.99
CA ALA A 403 8.51 7.66 3.37
C ALA A 403 9.48 7.41 4.55
N PRO A 404 10.25 6.32 4.57
CA PRO A 404 11.18 6.07 5.67
C PRO A 404 12.12 7.28 5.79
N GLY A 405 12.03 8.01 6.91
CA GLY A 405 12.82 9.23 7.14
C GLY A 405 12.15 10.38 7.89
N LYS A 406 10.98 10.19 8.53
CA LYS A 406 10.47 11.11 9.56
C LYS A 406 10.25 10.39 10.87
#